data_AF-A0A0K1ECV1-F1
#
_entry.id   AF-A0A0K1ECV1-F1
#
_cell.length_a   1.000
_cell.length_b   1.000
_cell.length_c   1.000
_cell.angle_alpha   90.00
_cell.angle_beta   90.00
_cell.angle_gamma   90.00
#
_symmetry.space_group_name_H-M   'P 1'
#
loop_
_entity.id
_entity.type
_entity.pdbx_description
1 polymer ?
#
loop_
_entity_poly.entity_id
_entity_poly.type
_entity_poly.pdbx_seq_one_letter_code
_entity_poly.pdbx_strand_id
1 'polypeptide(L)'
;MTASPSRNEPSAETPPEDEGPALLASTPAVETLLAHEAETRVESGGSSGSAVIAPPAPSEGLDDQASDQASVISDGVDGPSCLDTPRGPPRRIVDGVRVEDRRDDIVLEGPIDLGPTLDRIAAGGSYPHRNDGSTFSNRPLPGSTEPPLPEEPYGYYTEYVHPTPGISGAGPQRLIVGRCGEVYYTPDHYQTFIPLN
;
A
#
# COMPACT_ATOMS: atom_id res chain seq x y z
N MET A 1 -34.21 50.79 -38.98
CA MET A 1 -34.70 50.02 -40.14
C MET A 1 -33.52 49.17 -40.62
N THR A 2 -33.26 47.99 -40.00
CA THR A 2 -33.72 46.64 -40.44
C THR A 2 -33.42 46.42 -41.93
N ALA A 3 -32.66 45.43 -42.40
CA ALA A 3 -32.39 44.10 -41.88
C ALA A 3 -31.13 43.49 -42.54
N SER A 4 -30.48 42.55 -41.84
CA SER A 4 -29.63 41.52 -42.42
C SER A 4 -30.39 40.20 -42.36
N PRO A 5 -30.50 39.41 -43.44
CA PRO A 5 -30.91 38.01 -43.30
C PRO A 5 -29.68 37.11 -43.12
N SER A 6 -29.70 36.46 -41.95
CA SER A 6 -29.00 35.23 -41.64
C SER A 6 -29.33 34.15 -42.66
N ARG A 7 -28.33 33.44 -43.18
CA ARG A 7 -28.53 32.15 -43.86
C ARG A 7 -27.72 31.10 -43.13
N ASN A 8 -28.45 30.32 -42.36
CA ASN A 8 -28.03 29.12 -41.66
C ASN A 8 -28.23 27.95 -42.64
N GLU A 9 -27.18 27.24 -43.04
CA GLU A 9 -27.30 25.94 -43.71
C GLU A 9 -26.68 24.88 -42.79
N PRO A 10 -27.44 23.84 -42.38
CA PRO A 10 -26.87 22.67 -41.73
C PRO A 10 -26.45 21.65 -42.79
N SER A 11 -25.15 21.43 -42.95
CA SER A 11 -24.65 20.24 -43.63
C SER A 11 -24.86 19.03 -42.73
N ALA A 12 -25.76 18.16 -43.16
CA ALA A 12 -25.88 16.77 -42.72
C ALA A 12 -24.82 15.88 -43.41
N GLU A 13 -24.72 14.63 -42.92
CA GLU A 13 -23.91 13.49 -43.41
C GLU A 13 -22.42 13.50 -42.97
N THR A 14 -21.85 12.47 -42.32
CA THR A 14 -22.21 11.04 -42.14
C THR A 14 -21.46 10.49 -40.90
N PRO A 15 -22.06 9.64 -40.02
CA PRO A 15 -21.31 8.91 -38.98
C PRO A 15 -20.57 7.67 -39.53
N PRO A 16 -19.53 7.17 -38.83
CA PRO A 16 -18.55 6.21 -39.34
C PRO A 16 -19.10 4.79 -39.54
N GLU A 17 -18.51 4.08 -40.49
CA GLU A 17 -18.78 2.68 -40.81
C GLU A 17 -18.44 1.76 -39.61
N ASP A 18 -19.40 0.91 -39.29
CA ASP A 18 -19.38 -0.17 -38.31
C ASP A 18 -18.61 -1.36 -38.90
N GLU A 19 -17.32 -1.46 -38.60
CA GLU A 19 -16.51 -2.65 -38.90
C GLU A 19 -16.66 -3.63 -37.72
N GLY A 20 -17.55 -4.61 -37.90
CA GLY A 20 -17.83 -5.69 -36.95
C GLY A 20 -16.63 -6.61 -36.67
N PRO A 21 -16.73 -7.49 -35.65
CA PRO A 21 -15.61 -8.24 -35.12
C PRO A 21 -15.18 -9.40 -36.02
N ALA A 22 -13.91 -9.42 -36.41
CA ALA A 22 -13.26 -10.59 -37.00
C ALA A 22 -13.04 -11.68 -35.94
N LEU A 23 -13.90 -12.70 -35.97
CA LEU A 23 -13.66 -14.01 -35.39
C LEU A 23 -12.49 -14.69 -36.10
N LEU A 24 -11.37 -14.93 -35.41
CA LEU A 24 -10.36 -15.91 -35.84
C LEU A 24 -9.86 -16.76 -34.67
N ALA A 25 -10.43 -17.96 -34.62
CA ALA A 25 -9.80 -19.26 -34.39
C ALA A 25 -8.70 -19.42 -33.32
N SER A 26 -9.12 -20.05 -32.21
CA SER A 26 -8.57 -21.28 -31.62
C SER A 26 -7.27 -21.86 -32.25
N THR A 27 -6.20 -21.95 -31.44
CA THR A 27 -5.29 -23.10 -31.41
C THR A 27 -4.74 -23.30 -29.97
N PRO A 28 -4.73 -24.52 -29.42
CA PRO A 28 -3.91 -24.86 -28.26
C PRO A 28 -2.56 -25.42 -28.71
N ALA A 29 -1.45 -24.78 -28.31
CA ALA A 29 -0.14 -25.38 -28.41
C ALA A 29 0.09 -26.29 -27.19
N VAL A 30 -0.02 -27.60 -27.43
CA VAL A 30 0.48 -28.69 -26.59
C VAL A 30 1.67 -29.30 -27.31
N GLU A 31 2.86 -29.29 -26.70
CA GLU A 31 3.92 -30.32 -26.88
C GLU A 31 4.99 -30.09 -25.80
N THR A 32 5.01 -30.88 -24.72
CA THR A 32 5.73 -32.15 -24.50
C THR A 32 7.24 -32.02 -24.29
N LEU A 33 7.61 -32.12 -23.02
CA LEU A 33 8.71 -32.91 -22.43
C LEU A 33 10.00 -33.12 -23.25
N LEU A 34 11.10 -32.57 -22.74
CA LEU A 34 12.36 -33.33 -22.71
C LEU A 34 13.03 -33.17 -21.34
N ALA A 35 13.10 -34.28 -20.61
CA ALA A 35 13.98 -34.47 -19.48
C ALA A 35 15.44 -34.51 -19.95
N HIS A 36 16.35 -33.93 -19.17
CA HIS A 36 17.73 -34.40 -19.13
C HIS A 36 18.13 -34.60 -17.67
N GLU A 37 18.21 -35.87 -17.30
CA GLU A 37 18.80 -36.37 -16.07
C GLU A 37 20.33 -36.31 -16.12
N ALA A 38 20.90 -36.44 -14.93
CA ALA A 38 22.24 -36.94 -14.59
C ALA A 38 23.44 -35.98 -14.73
N GLU A 39 24.40 -35.92 -13.81
CA GLU A 39 24.56 -36.50 -12.47
C GLU A 39 25.75 -35.80 -11.79
N THR A 40 25.65 -35.69 -10.46
CA THR A 40 26.70 -35.73 -9.41
C THR A 40 28.08 -35.09 -9.63
N ARG A 41 28.47 -34.22 -8.68
CA ARG A 41 29.68 -34.49 -7.87
C ARG A 41 29.62 -33.82 -6.49
N VAL A 42 29.69 -34.69 -5.50
CA VAL A 42 30.05 -34.51 -4.09
C VAL A 42 31.29 -33.65 -3.88
N GLU A 43 31.25 -32.72 -2.92
CA GLU A 43 32.34 -32.53 -1.94
C GLU A 43 31.78 -32.08 -0.59
N SER A 44 32.41 -32.63 0.44
CA SER A 44 32.03 -32.73 1.83
C SER A 44 32.88 -31.80 2.71
N GLY A 45 32.26 -31.28 3.77
CA GLY A 45 32.93 -30.66 4.92
C GLY A 45 31.91 -29.76 5.63
N GLY A 46 31.36 -30.13 6.79
CA GLY A 46 32.02 -30.01 8.09
C GLY A 46 32.12 -28.52 8.45
N SER A 47 31.70 -27.99 9.59
CA SER A 47 31.44 -28.51 10.93
C SER A 47 31.01 -27.28 11.75
N SER A 48 30.15 -27.51 12.75
CA SER A 48 29.97 -26.75 14.00
C SER A 48 30.16 -25.23 14.06
N GLY A 49 29.14 -24.53 14.56
CA GLY A 49 29.35 -23.20 15.14
C GLY A 49 28.10 -22.45 15.56
N SER A 50 27.39 -22.93 16.57
CA SER A 50 26.54 -22.05 17.39
C SER A 50 27.42 -20.99 18.05
N ALA A 51 27.16 -19.72 17.76
CA ALA A 51 27.63 -18.60 18.58
C ALA A 51 26.59 -17.49 18.55
N VAL A 52 25.69 -17.55 19.53
CA VAL A 52 24.98 -16.39 20.04
C VAL A 52 26.02 -15.45 20.65
N ILE A 53 26.22 -14.28 20.05
CA ILE A 53 27.02 -13.21 20.67
C ILE A 53 26.13 -11.98 20.75
N ALA A 54 25.50 -11.84 21.91
CA ALA A 54 24.91 -10.59 22.35
C ALA A 54 26.03 -9.57 22.60
N PRO A 55 25.84 -8.28 22.26
CA PRO A 55 26.79 -7.24 22.64
C PRO A 55 26.77 -7.01 24.16
N PRO A 56 27.93 -6.81 24.81
CA PRO A 56 27.98 -6.48 26.23
C PRO A 56 27.42 -5.07 26.50
N ALA A 57 26.62 -4.97 27.55
CA ALA A 57 26.15 -3.72 28.13
C ALA A 57 27.34 -2.84 28.59
N PRO A 58 27.29 -1.52 28.40
CA PRO A 58 28.24 -0.62 29.05
C PRO A 58 27.94 -0.54 30.55
N SER A 59 29.02 -0.70 31.32
CA SER A 59 29.05 -0.63 32.78
C SER A 59 28.87 0.80 33.28
N GLU A 60 28.25 0.87 34.46
CA GLU A 60 27.88 2.07 35.20
C GLU A 60 29.08 2.97 35.50
N GLY A 61 29.01 4.22 35.03
CA GLY A 61 29.83 5.33 35.49
C GLY A 61 28.98 6.17 36.44
N LEU A 62 29.33 6.12 37.72
CA LEU A 62 28.84 6.99 38.77
C LEU A 62 29.55 8.34 38.64
N ASP A 63 28.81 9.40 38.30
CA ASP A 63 29.21 10.76 38.62
C ASP A 63 27.99 11.50 39.16
N ASP A 64 28.11 11.82 40.44
CA ASP A 64 27.19 12.57 41.29
C ASP A 64 27.30 14.08 40.96
N GLN A 65 26.21 14.80 41.22
CA GLN A 65 26.05 16.26 41.22
C GLN A 65 25.65 16.96 39.93
N ALA A 66 24.33 17.26 39.83
CA ALA A 66 23.89 18.60 39.46
C ALA A 66 22.44 18.85 39.94
N SER A 67 22.34 19.75 40.93
CA SER A 67 21.26 20.71 41.21
C SER A 67 19.79 20.31 41.04
N ASP A 68 19.17 20.21 42.20
CA ASP A 68 17.81 20.63 42.52
C ASP A 68 17.35 21.87 41.71
N GLN A 69 16.49 21.62 40.72
CA GLN A 69 15.49 22.56 40.23
C GLN A 69 14.24 21.76 39.95
N ALA A 70 13.34 21.73 40.94
CA ALA A 70 11.95 21.38 40.75
C ALA A 70 11.29 22.45 39.85
N SER A 71 11.46 22.34 38.53
CA SER A 71 10.51 22.90 37.59
C SER A 71 9.41 21.87 37.41
N VAL A 72 8.20 22.30 37.73
CA VAL A 72 6.97 21.67 37.28
C VAL A 72 7.07 21.37 35.79
N ILE A 73 7.33 20.12 35.44
CA ILE A 73 7.09 19.65 34.07
C ILE A 73 5.58 19.60 33.92
N SER A 74 5.03 20.58 33.21
CA SER A 74 3.80 20.34 32.49
C SER A 74 4.08 19.14 31.60
N ASP A 75 3.53 17.97 31.94
CA ASP A 75 3.48 16.80 31.07
C ASP A 75 2.89 17.24 29.74
N GLY A 76 3.78 17.56 28.79
CA GLY A 76 3.44 17.80 27.40
C GLY A 76 2.92 16.50 26.84
N VAL A 77 1.60 16.31 26.90
CA VAL A 77 0.88 15.25 26.22
C VAL A 77 0.80 15.56 24.72
N ASP A 78 1.95 15.79 24.09
CA ASP A 78 2.07 16.10 22.65
C ASP A 78 2.29 14.82 21.82
N GLY A 79 1.42 13.86 22.04
CA GLY A 79 1.34 12.66 21.22
C GLY A 79 0.04 11.94 21.54
N PRO A 80 -0.73 11.47 20.55
CA PRO A 80 -1.93 10.72 20.83
C PRO A 80 -1.50 9.46 21.54
N SER A 81 -1.83 9.41 22.82
CA SER A 81 -1.85 8.16 23.53
C SER A 81 -2.82 7.28 22.77
N CYS A 82 -2.40 6.06 22.46
CA CYS A 82 -3.18 4.96 21.86
C CYS A 82 -4.58 4.69 22.46
N LEU A 83 -5.01 5.49 23.43
CA LEU A 83 -6.24 5.39 24.18
C LEU A 83 -7.50 5.61 23.33
N ASP A 84 -7.41 6.38 22.24
CA ASP A 84 -8.51 6.61 21.30
C ASP A 84 -8.50 5.65 20.09
N THR A 85 -7.48 4.78 19.99
CA THR A 85 -7.34 3.86 18.86
C THR A 85 -8.41 2.76 18.87
N PRO A 86 -9.04 2.44 17.73
CA PRO A 86 -9.98 1.33 17.63
C PRO A 86 -9.40 -0.01 18.11
N ARG A 87 -10.13 -0.67 19.01
CA ARG A 87 -9.66 -1.85 19.77
C ARG A 87 -9.92 -3.20 19.08
N GLY A 88 -10.31 -3.19 17.82
CA GLY A 88 -10.71 -4.39 17.07
C GLY A 88 -9.66 -4.85 16.06
N PRO A 89 -9.64 -6.15 15.70
CA PRO A 89 -8.88 -6.60 14.55
C PRO A 89 -9.41 -5.93 13.26
N PRO A 90 -8.55 -5.65 12.28
CA PRO A 90 -8.98 -5.02 11.04
C PRO A 90 -9.91 -5.96 10.24
N ARG A 91 -10.92 -5.37 9.60
CA ARG A 91 -11.74 -6.07 8.60
C ARG A 91 -10.82 -6.63 7.50
N ARG A 92 -11.05 -7.91 7.17
CA ARG A 92 -10.24 -8.62 6.16
C ARG A 92 -10.85 -8.53 4.76
N ILE A 93 -12.17 -8.41 4.66
CA ILE A 93 -12.87 -8.21 3.39
C ILE A 93 -13.50 -6.82 3.39
N VAL A 94 -13.39 -6.12 2.26
CA VAL A 94 -14.12 -4.88 1.99
C VAL A 94 -14.93 -5.06 0.72
N ASP A 95 -16.26 -4.94 0.83
CA ASP A 95 -17.19 -5.13 -0.27
C ASP A 95 -17.36 -3.86 -1.11
N GLY A 96 -17.74 -4.04 -2.39
CA GLY A 96 -18.13 -2.93 -3.27
C GLY A 96 -17.00 -1.93 -3.58
N VAL A 97 -15.74 -2.36 -3.49
CA VAL A 97 -14.58 -1.51 -3.75
C VAL A 97 -14.38 -1.36 -5.25
N ARG A 98 -14.06 -0.14 -5.67
CA ARG A 98 -13.48 0.17 -6.97
C ARG A 98 -12.02 0.51 -6.78
N VAL A 99 -11.16 -0.26 -7.43
CA VAL A 99 -9.72 -0.04 -7.43
C VAL A 99 -9.38 0.77 -8.66
N GLU A 100 -8.77 1.94 -8.43
CA GLU A 100 -8.51 2.94 -9.45
C GLU A 100 -7.01 3.18 -9.57
N ASP A 101 -6.49 3.20 -10.79
CA ASP A 101 -5.08 3.52 -11.01
C ASP A 101 -4.81 5.04 -10.96
N ARG A 102 -3.57 5.46 -11.23
CA ARG A 102 -3.20 6.90 -11.20
C ARG A 102 -3.81 7.74 -12.34
N ARG A 103 -4.49 7.10 -13.29
CA ARG A 103 -5.22 7.73 -14.39
C ARG A 103 -6.73 7.71 -14.14
N ASP A 104 -7.15 7.29 -12.94
CA ASP A 104 -8.54 7.13 -12.54
C ASP A 104 -9.27 6.04 -13.37
N ASP A 105 -8.52 5.11 -13.97
CA ASP A 105 -9.08 3.94 -14.64
C ASP A 105 -9.44 2.86 -13.61
N ILE A 106 -10.66 2.33 -13.67
CA ILE A 106 -11.08 1.19 -12.82
C ILE A 106 -10.39 -0.08 -13.31
N VAL A 107 -9.50 -0.64 -12.49
CA VAL A 107 -8.72 -1.84 -12.82
C VAL A 107 -9.23 -3.11 -12.15
N LEU A 108 -10.01 -2.97 -11.08
CA LEU A 108 -10.67 -4.06 -10.36
C LEU A 108 -11.91 -3.52 -9.65
N GLU A 109 -13.01 -4.27 -9.67
CA GLU A 109 -14.23 -3.93 -8.93
C GLU A 109 -14.76 -5.19 -8.22
N GLY A 110 -15.19 -5.04 -6.97
CA GLY A 110 -15.81 -6.12 -6.21
C GLY A 110 -15.34 -6.21 -4.75
N PRO A 111 -15.55 -7.36 -4.09
CA PRO A 111 -15.00 -7.60 -2.77
C PRO A 111 -13.48 -7.80 -2.83
N ILE A 112 -12.76 -7.12 -1.95
CA ILE A 112 -11.30 -7.21 -1.84
C ILE A 112 -10.92 -7.95 -0.57
N ASP A 113 -10.15 -9.02 -0.72
CA ASP A 113 -9.55 -9.75 0.40
C ASP A 113 -8.18 -9.18 0.76
N LEU A 114 -8.15 -8.42 1.84
CA LEU A 114 -6.96 -7.82 2.44
C LEU A 114 -6.20 -8.81 3.34
N GLY A 115 -6.83 -9.93 3.68
CA GLY A 115 -6.32 -10.93 4.61
C GLY A 115 -4.88 -11.37 4.32
N PRO A 116 -4.53 -11.78 3.09
CA PRO A 116 -3.16 -12.19 2.75
C PRO A 116 -2.11 -11.11 3.03
N THR A 117 -2.46 -9.83 2.85
CA THR A 117 -1.51 -8.74 3.13
C THR A 117 -1.44 -8.43 4.62
N LEU A 118 -2.57 -8.48 5.33
CA LEU A 118 -2.59 -8.34 6.80
C LEU A 118 -1.75 -9.44 7.48
N ASP A 119 -1.87 -10.69 7.02
CA ASP A 119 -1.10 -11.81 7.56
C ASP A 119 0.38 -11.67 7.26
N ARG A 120 0.72 -11.22 6.03
CA ARG A 120 2.10 -10.92 5.64
C ARG A 120 2.71 -9.86 6.56
N ILE A 121 1.99 -8.77 6.82
CA ILE A 121 2.44 -7.70 7.72
C ILE A 121 2.62 -8.22 9.15
N ALA A 122 1.64 -8.99 9.66
CA ALA A 122 1.71 -9.57 11.01
C ALA A 122 2.88 -10.53 11.19
N ALA A 123 3.27 -11.25 10.12
CA ALA A 123 4.44 -12.13 10.11
C ALA A 123 5.77 -11.39 9.90
N GLY A 124 5.77 -10.06 9.72
CA GLY A 124 6.97 -9.28 9.42
C GLY A 124 7.50 -9.47 7.99
N GLY A 125 6.67 -9.99 7.08
CA GLY A 125 7.03 -10.22 5.69
C GLY A 125 6.95 -8.96 4.82
N SER A 126 7.79 -8.89 3.79
CA SER A 126 7.81 -7.79 2.83
C SER A 126 7.25 -8.20 1.46
N TYR A 127 6.83 -7.21 0.68
CA TYR A 127 6.51 -7.33 -0.74
C TYR A 127 7.68 -6.75 -1.55
N PRO A 128 8.04 -7.29 -2.72
CA PRO A 128 9.18 -6.84 -3.51
C PRO A 128 8.94 -5.47 -4.17
N HIS A 129 8.84 -4.42 -3.36
CA HIS A 129 8.71 -3.04 -3.78
C HIS A 129 9.38 -2.13 -2.76
N ARG A 130 10.11 -1.11 -3.23
CA ARG A 130 10.94 -0.23 -2.38
C ARG A 130 10.17 0.53 -1.29
N ASN A 131 8.87 0.76 -1.50
CA ASN A 131 8.00 1.48 -0.57
C ASN A 131 7.19 0.53 0.35
N ASP A 132 7.32 -0.79 0.18
CA ASP A 132 6.67 -1.70 1.11
C ASP A 132 7.38 -1.65 2.47
N GLY A 133 6.64 -1.27 3.52
CA GLY A 133 7.18 -1.06 4.86
C GLY A 133 7.85 0.30 5.07
N SER A 134 7.73 1.26 4.14
CA SER A 134 8.26 2.61 4.35
C SER A 134 7.30 3.52 5.11
N THR A 135 7.81 4.63 5.66
CA THR A 135 7.00 5.65 6.31
C THR A 135 6.03 6.29 5.32
N PHE A 136 4.74 6.30 5.67
CA PHE A 136 3.73 7.11 5.00
C PHE A 136 3.69 8.51 5.63
N SER A 137 3.94 9.55 4.84
CA SER A 137 4.07 10.91 5.37
C SER A 137 2.76 11.64 5.67
N ASN A 138 1.60 11.05 5.34
CA ASN A 138 0.26 11.62 5.55
C ASN A 138 0.15 13.11 5.20
N ARG A 139 0.46 13.45 3.94
CA ARG A 139 0.43 14.85 3.47
C ARG A 139 -0.98 15.22 2.98
N PRO A 140 -1.36 16.52 3.03
CA PRO A 140 -2.59 17.00 2.43
C PRO A 140 -2.69 16.63 0.94
N LEU A 141 -3.90 16.22 0.53
CA LEU A 141 -4.23 15.91 -0.86
C LEU A 141 -4.38 17.20 -1.68
N PRO A 142 -4.24 17.14 -3.03
CA PRO A 142 -4.50 18.28 -3.88
C PRO A 142 -5.90 18.86 -3.63
N GLY A 143 -5.96 20.18 -3.37
CA GLY A 143 -7.22 20.85 -3.05
C GLY A 143 -7.67 20.78 -1.58
N SER A 144 -6.89 20.11 -0.72
CA SER A 144 -7.09 20.10 0.74
C SER A 144 -5.93 20.78 1.47
N THR A 145 -6.22 21.39 2.61
CA THR A 145 -5.21 21.89 3.57
C THR A 145 -4.92 20.89 4.67
N GLU A 146 -5.81 19.93 4.89
CA GLU A 146 -5.73 18.92 5.94
C GLU A 146 -5.33 17.56 5.34
N PRO A 147 -4.58 16.73 6.08
CA PRO A 147 -4.24 15.39 5.65
C PRO A 147 -5.45 14.44 5.69
N PRO A 148 -5.42 13.34 4.92
CA PRO A 148 -6.55 12.41 4.85
C PRO A 148 -6.68 11.49 6.08
N LEU A 149 -5.61 11.31 6.85
CA LEU A 149 -5.62 10.57 8.13
C LEU A 149 -5.35 11.54 9.30
N PRO A 150 -5.69 11.17 10.55
CA PRO A 150 -5.37 11.97 11.73
C PRO A 150 -3.90 12.41 11.77
N GLU A 151 -3.68 13.65 12.21
CA GLU A 151 -2.35 14.25 12.32
C GLU A 151 -1.54 13.57 13.42
N GLU A 152 -0.37 13.05 13.04
CA GLU A 152 0.49 12.23 13.89
C GLU A 152 1.96 12.61 13.68
N PRO A 153 2.84 12.34 14.67
CA PRO A 153 4.26 12.56 14.50
C PRO A 153 4.83 11.79 13.30
N TYR A 154 5.87 12.33 12.67
CA TYR A 154 6.56 11.66 11.57
C TYR A 154 6.96 10.21 11.93
N GLY A 155 6.77 9.28 10.99
CA GLY A 155 7.03 7.86 11.22
C GLY A 155 5.91 7.12 11.97
N TYR A 156 4.76 7.75 12.22
CA TYR A 156 3.62 7.06 12.84
C TYR A 156 2.97 6.05 11.91
N TYR A 157 2.78 6.42 10.65
CA TYR A 157 2.15 5.56 9.66
C TYR A 157 3.19 4.85 8.81
N THR A 158 2.97 3.56 8.57
CA THR A 158 3.76 2.73 7.65
C THR A 158 2.88 2.27 6.50
N GLU A 159 3.36 2.39 5.27
CA GLU A 159 2.66 1.91 4.08
C GLU A 159 3.08 0.50 3.66
N TYR A 160 2.12 -0.30 3.20
CA TYR A 160 2.34 -1.64 2.67
C TYR A 160 1.62 -1.81 1.33
N VAL A 161 2.26 -2.51 0.42
CA VAL A 161 1.71 -2.82 -0.90
C VAL A 161 0.68 -3.95 -0.77
N HIS A 162 -0.53 -3.68 -1.25
CA HIS A 162 -1.51 -4.73 -1.52
C HIS A 162 -1.47 -5.05 -3.03
N PRO A 163 -1.12 -6.28 -3.44
CA PRO A 163 -0.99 -6.63 -4.84
C PRO A 163 -2.34 -6.49 -5.56
N THR A 164 -2.32 -5.94 -6.78
CA THR A 164 -3.50 -5.92 -7.64
C THR A 164 -3.36 -6.99 -8.71
N PRO A 165 -4.28 -7.96 -8.80
CA PRO A 165 -4.22 -9.02 -9.81
C PRO A 165 -4.07 -8.44 -11.22
N GLY A 166 -3.17 -9.03 -12.02
CA GLY A 166 -2.91 -8.60 -13.40
C GLY A 166 -2.06 -7.33 -13.54
N ILE A 167 -1.74 -6.62 -12.46
CA ILE A 167 -0.89 -5.42 -12.49
C ILE A 167 0.51 -5.74 -11.98
N SER A 168 1.52 -5.45 -12.78
CA SER A 168 2.92 -5.54 -12.38
C SER A 168 3.33 -4.40 -11.46
N GLY A 169 4.27 -4.65 -10.56
CA GLY A 169 4.79 -3.65 -9.63
C GLY A 169 3.91 -3.52 -8.38
N ALA A 170 3.73 -2.30 -7.88
CA ALA A 170 2.95 -2.08 -6.66
C ALA A 170 1.44 -1.93 -6.92
N GLY A 171 1.03 -1.55 -8.12
CA GLY A 171 -0.37 -1.19 -8.40
C GLY A 171 -0.87 -0.01 -7.54
N PRO A 172 -2.19 0.24 -7.53
CA PRO A 172 -2.78 1.35 -6.78
C PRO A 172 -3.06 1.06 -5.30
N GLN A 173 -3.22 -0.19 -4.91
CA GLN A 173 -3.76 -0.56 -3.60
C GLN A 173 -2.71 -0.55 -2.49
N ARG A 174 -3.04 0.03 -1.32
CA ARG A 174 -2.16 0.03 -0.14
C ARG A 174 -2.93 -0.20 1.15
N LEU A 175 -2.20 -0.72 2.14
CA LEU A 175 -2.59 -0.66 3.55
C LEU A 175 -1.68 0.34 4.27
N ILE A 176 -2.26 1.19 5.11
CA ILE A 176 -1.55 2.10 5.99
C ILE A 176 -1.78 1.65 7.43
N VAL A 177 -0.70 1.38 8.16
CA VAL A 177 -0.76 0.91 9.54
C VAL A 177 -0.19 1.98 10.46
N GLY A 178 -0.99 2.41 11.45
CA GLY A 178 -0.58 3.31 12.52
C GLY A 178 0.13 2.55 13.65
N ARG A 179 0.98 3.25 14.40
CA ARG A 179 1.74 2.66 15.53
C ARG A 179 0.85 2.06 16.62
N CYS A 180 -0.37 2.56 16.77
CA CYS A 180 -1.30 2.08 17.79
C CYS A 180 -2.24 0.97 17.29
N GLY A 181 -2.12 0.58 16.02
CA GLY A 181 -2.88 -0.53 15.43
C GLY A 181 -4.02 -0.10 14.52
N GLU A 182 -4.19 1.19 14.24
CA GLU A 182 -5.09 1.65 13.19
C GLU A 182 -4.67 1.04 11.85
N VAL A 183 -5.65 0.58 11.08
CA VAL A 183 -5.40 0.11 9.72
C VAL A 183 -6.36 0.78 8.76
N TYR A 184 -5.80 1.42 7.74
CA TYR A 184 -6.53 2.03 6.65
C TYR A 184 -6.21 1.34 5.34
N TYR A 185 -7.20 1.17 4.49
CA TYR A 185 -7.04 0.67 3.13
C TYR A 185 -7.30 1.78 2.12
N THR A 186 -6.45 1.91 1.10
CA THR A 186 -6.67 2.79 -0.05
C THR A 186 -6.72 1.96 -1.33
N PRO A 187 -7.83 2.00 -2.08
CA PRO A 187 -7.97 1.29 -3.34
C PRO A 187 -7.50 2.11 -4.56
N ASP A 188 -7.19 3.40 -4.38
CA ASP A 188 -7.15 4.42 -5.43
C ASP A 188 -5.88 5.27 -5.37
N HIS A 189 -4.78 4.66 -4.92
CA HIS A 189 -3.48 5.32 -4.84
C HIS A 189 -3.48 6.58 -3.94
N TYR A 190 -3.94 6.40 -2.71
CA TYR A 190 -3.99 7.38 -1.61
C TYR A 190 -5.01 8.51 -1.79
N GLN A 191 -5.99 8.38 -2.69
CA GLN A 191 -7.03 9.42 -2.86
C GLN A 191 -8.11 9.29 -1.79
N THR A 192 -8.51 8.07 -1.46
CA THR A 192 -9.45 7.79 -0.38
C THR A 192 -8.92 6.72 0.57
N PHE A 193 -9.45 6.73 1.79
CA PHE A 193 -9.05 5.83 2.86
C PHE A 193 -10.27 5.23 3.54
N ILE A 194 -10.25 3.91 3.70
CA ILE A 194 -11.29 3.13 4.36
C ILE A 194 -10.71 2.62 5.69
N PRO A 195 -11.21 3.09 6.85
CA PRO A 195 -10.78 2.57 8.15
C PRO A 195 -11.26 1.13 8.32
N LEU A 196 -10.38 0.23 8.70
CA LEU A 196 -10.66 -1.20 8.83
C LEU A 196 -10.98 -1.62 10.27
N ASN A 197 -10.66 -0.81 11.27
CA ASN A 197 -10.99 -1.03 12.67
C ASN A 197 -11.54 0.22 13.34
#